data_AF-W7C705-F1
#
_entry.id   AF-W7C705-F1
#
_cell.length_a   1.000
_cell.length_b   1.000
_cell.length_c   1.000
_cell.angle_alpha   90.00
_cell.angle_beta   90.00
_cell.angle_gamma   90.00
#
_symmetry.space_group_name_H-M   'P 1'
#
loop_
_entity.id
_entity.type
_entity.pdbx_description
1 polymer ?
#
loop_
_entity_poly.entity_id
_entity_poly.type
_entity_poly.pdbx_seq_one_letter_code
_entity_poly.pdbx_strand_id
1 'polypeptide(L)'
;MAQAARFGISLELRIIDISSEFYQPSQWEDVDISMSADVPSTDIEVAFMDFYGNPNLAPQRFLAEKELQQIEELLRQARQCIRFSDRDHFYDQIECFVRDNHLFLFLEHLTKHQFIHATIQTEDKHLYGHLNLKKLWID
;
A
#
# COMPACT_ATOMS: atom_id res chain seq x y z
N MET A 1 -9.82 -0.83 -19.35
CA MET A 1 -9.39 -1.21 -20.73
C MET A 1 -9.99 -0.31 -21.82
N ALA A 2 -11.32 -0.18 -21.94
CA ALA A 2 -11.95 0.62 -22.99
C ALA A 2 -11.48 2.09 -23.05
N GLN A 3 -11.23 2.72 -21.90
CA GLN A 3 -10.73 4.10 -21.86
C GLN A 3 -9.27 4.22 -22.35
N ALA A 4 -8.38 3.30 -21.96
CA ALA A 4 -6.98 3.27 -22.38
C ALA A 4 -6.84 3.06 -23.90
N ALA A 5 -7.68 2.19 -24.47
CA ALA A 5 -7.72 1.92 -25.90
C ALA A 5 -8.01 3.18 -26.75
N ARG A 6 -8.76 4.16 -26.22
CA ARG A 6 -9.01 5.45 -26.91
C ARG A 6 -7.75 6.28 -27.11
N PHE A 7 -6.70 6.01 -26.32
CA PHE A 7 -5.39 6.66 -26.41
C PHE A 7 -4.35 5.76 -27.09
N GLY A 8 -4.77 4.64 -27.70
CA GLY A 8 -3.85 3.69 -28.34
C GLY A 8 -3.08 2.80 -27.37
N ILE A 9 -3.47 2.77 -26.10
CA ILE A 9 -2.84 1.91 -25.08
C ILE A 9 -3.58 0.57 -25.05
N SER A 10 -2.84 -0.51 -25.33
CA SER A 10 -3.34 -1.89 -25.16
C SER A 10 -3.02 -2.37 -23.75
N LEU A 11 -4.04 -2.90 -23.06
CA LEU A 11 -3.87 -3.48 -21.72
C LEU A 11 -4.28 -4.94 -21.77
N GLU A 12 -3.41 -5.81 -21.27
CA GLU A 12 -3.69 -7.24 -21.08
C GLU A 12 -3.92 -7.52 -19.60
N LEU A 13 -4.94 -8.32 -19.27
CA LEU A 13 -5.21 -8.69 -17.88
C LEU A 13 -4.42 -9.94 -17.52
N ARG A 14 -3.52 -9.82 -16.55
CA ARG A 14 -2.91 -10.95 -15.87
C ARG A 14 -3.49 -11.09 -14.47
N ILE A 15 -3.89 -12.31 -14.12
CA ILE A 15 -4.35 -12.65 -12.78
C ILE A 15 -3.18 -13.34 -12.08
N ILE A 16 -2.84 -12.86 -10.87
CA ILE A 16 -1.82 -13.45 -10.01
C ILE A 16 -2.52 -14.03 -8.79
N ASP A 17 -2.33 -15.32 -8.53
CA ASP A 17 -2.85 -15.96 -7.32
C ASP A 17 -2.05 -15.53 -6.09
N ILE A 18 -2.74 -14.95 -5.11
CA ILE A 18 -2.10 -14.44 -3.90
C ILE A 18 -1.46 -15.55 -3.06
N SER A 19 -2.05 -16.75 -3.05
CA SER A 19 -1.63 -17.87 -2.20
C SER A 19 -0.42 -18.61 -2.72
N SER A 20 -0.23 -18.66 -4.05
CA SER A 20 0.80 -19.49 -4.69
C SER A 20 1.81 -18.68 -5.50
N GLU A 21 1.41 -17.56 -6.12
CA GLU A 21 2.18 -16.87 -7.16
C GLU A 21 2.75 -15.53 -6.71
N PHE A 22 2.12 -14.84 -5.75
CA PHE A 22 2.49 -13.47 -5.36
C PHE A 22 3.95 -13.28 -4.97
N TYR A 23 4.55 -14.26 -4.29
CA TYR A 23 5.93 -14.21 -3.84
C TYR A 23 6.93 -14.78 -4.86
N GLN A 24 6.48 -15.18 -6.05
CA GLN A 24 7.35 -15.71 -7.11
C GLN A 24 7.77 -14.56 -8.06
N PRO A 25 9.05 -14.15 -8.09
CA PRO A 25 9.49 -13.02 -8.92
C PRO A 25 9.16 -13.19 -10.42
N SER A 26 9.25 -14.41 -10.93
CA SER A 26 8.94 -14.75 -12.34
C SER A 26 7.50 -14.44 -12.76
N GLN A 27 6.56 -14.33 -11.81
CA GLN A 27 5.18 -13.96 -12.12
C GLN A 27 5.00 -12.47 -12.40
N TRP A 28 6.01 -11.66 -12.08
CA TRP A 28 5.97 -10.20 -12.17
C TRP A 28 6.83 -9.62 -13.30
N GLU A 29 7.69 -10.42 -13.95
CA GLU A 29 8.68 -9.94 -14.94
C GLU A 29 8.05 -9.19 -16.12
N ASP A 30 6.87 -9.63 -16.58
CA ASP A 30 6.14 -9.02 -17.70
C ASP A 30 4.93 -8.16 -17.25
N VAL A 31 4.92 -7.74 -15.98
CA VAL A 31 3.83 -6.92 -15.43
C VAL A 31 4.26 -5.46 -15.39
N ASP A 32 3.63 -4.62 -16.21
CA ASP A 32 3.93 -3.19 -16.24
C ASP A 32 3.19 -2.40 -15.13
N ILE A 33 1.97 -2.84 -14.78
CA ILE A 33 1.09 -2.14 -13.85
C ILE A 33 0.37 -3.18 -12.98
N SER A 34 0.30 -2.93 -11.67
CA SER A 34 -0.55 -3.70 -10.77
C SER A 34 -1.62 -2.82 -10.12
N MET A 35 -2.79 -3.41 -9.90
CA MET A 35 -3.82 -2.82 -9.05
C MET A 35 -3.68 -3.41 -7.66
N SER A 36 -3.47 -2.55 -6.67
CA SER A 36 -3.38 -2.95 -5.27
C SER A 36 -4.23 -2.02 -4.41
N ALA A 37 -4.60 -2.53 -3.25
CA ALA A 37 -5.10 -1.72 -2.15
C ALA A 37 -4.21 -2.03 -0.95
N ASP A 38 -3.88 -1.00 -0.19
CA ASP A 38 -3.10 -1.16 1.03
C ASP A 38 -3.98 -0.90 2.26
N VAL A 39 -3.71 -1.66 3.33
CA VAL A 39 -4.32 -1.46 4.64
C VAL A 39 -3.17 -1.25 5.62
N PRO A 40 -2.91 -0.01 6.03
CA PRO A 40 -1.76 0.28 6.88
C PRO A 40 -1.88 -0.46 8.21
N SER A 41 -0.71 -0.78 8.78
CA SER A 41 -0.60 -1.35 10.12
C SER A 41 -1.11 -0.36 11.19
N THR A 42 -1.30 -0.85 12.42
CA THR A 42 -1.61 -0.02 13.61
C THR A 42 -0.62 1.10 13.85
N ASP A 43 0.64 0.91 13.46
CA ASP A 43 1.63 1.96 13.43
C ASP A 43 1.78 2.45 11.98
N ILE A 44 1.22 3.63 11.71
CA ILE A 44 1.18 4.23 10.37
C ILE A 44 2.60 4.60 9.91
N GLU A 45 3.47 5.03 10.83
CA GLU A 45 4.81 5.46 10.49
C GLU A 45 5.65 4.25 10.06
N VAL A 46 5.58 3.15 10.83
CA VAL A 46 6.23 1.90 10.47
C VAL A 46 5.66 1.33 9.17
N ALA A 47 4.34 1.37 8.99
CA ALA A 47 3.69 0.91 7.76
C ALA A 47 4.18 1.69 6.53
N PHE A 48 4.30 3.02 6.64
CA PHE A 48 4.82 3.86 5.56
C PHE A 48 6.26 3.50 5.21
N MET A 49 7.12 3.32 6.21
CA MET A 49 8.53 2.92 5.97
C MET A 49 8.64 1.51 5.37
N ASP A 50 7.85 0.55 5.87
CA ASP A 50 7.84 -0.82 5.35
C ASP A 50 7.36 -0.88 3.90
N PHE A 51 6.35 -0.07 3.55
CA PHE A 51 5.82 -0.01 2.18
C PHE A 51 6.91 0.22 1.13
N TYR A 52 7.81 1.17 1.40
CA TYR A 52 8.91 1.49 0.49
C TYR A 52 10.15 0.63 0.71
N GLY A 53 10.37 0.09 1.92
CA GLY A 53 11.58 -0.67 2.27
C GLY A 53 11.52 -2.17 2.01
N ASN A 54 10.32 -2.75 1.97
CA ASN A 54 10.14 -4.20 1.89
C ASN A 54 10.30 -4.70 0.44
N PRO A 55 11.28 -5.59 0.14
CA PRO A 55 11.56 -6.06 -1.23
C PRO A 55 10.39 -6.83 -1.87
N ASN A 56 9.41 -7.25 -1.07
CA ASN A 56 8.25 -8.00 -1.53
C ASN A 56 7.01 -7.11 -1.74
N LEU A 57 7.13 -5.79 -1.68
CA LEU A 57 6.03 -4.86 -1.92
C LEU A 57 6.13 -4.17 -3.27
N ALA A 58 5.03 -3.53 -3.69
CA ALA A 58 4.90 -2.96 -5.02
C ALA A 58 6.01 -1.95 -5.37
N PRO A 59 6.45 -1.03 -4.48
CA PRO A 59 7.48 -0.06 -4.84
C PRO A 59 8.78 -0.73 -5.31
N GLN A 60 9.22 -1.77 -4.60
CA GLN A 60 10.45 -2.50 -4.91
C GLN A 60 10.35 -3.34 -6.19
N ARG A 61 9.13 -3.64 -6.67
CA ARG A 61 8.91 -4.38 -7.92
C ARG A 61 8.84 -3.48 -9.15
N PHE A 62 8.19 -2.32 -9.02
CA PHE A 62 7.79 -1.51 -10.18
C PHE A 62 8.58 -0.22 -10.33
N LEU A 63 9.14 0.34 -9.26
CA LEU A 63 9.89 1.59 -9.35
C LEU A 63 11.29 1.32 -9.89
N ALA A 64 11.78 2.22 -10.74
CA ALA A 64 13.14 2.15 -11.22
C ALA A 64 14.13 2.43 -10.07
N GLU A 65 15.34 1.90 -10.22
CA GLU A 65 16.39 2.02 -9.19
C GLU A 65 16.64 3.48 -8.78
N LYS A 66 16.61 4.42 -9.73
CA LYS A 66 16.79 5.86 -9.47
C LYS A 66 15.70 6.44 -8.55
N GLU A 67 14.46 5.97 -8.68
CA GLU A 67 13.33 6.43 -7.87
C GLU A 67 13.41 5.83 -6.47
N LEU A 68 13.78 4.55 -6.37
CA LEU A 68 14.03 3.88 -5.11
C LEU A 68 15.18 4.52 -4.33
N GLN A 69 16.28 4.88 -5.00
CA GLN A 69 17.40 5.60 -4.38
C GLN A 69 16.98 6.97 -3.83
N GLN A 70 16.16 7.72 -4.57
CA GLN A 70 15.64 9.00 -4.10
C GLN A 70 14.74 8.85 -2.87
N ILE A 71 13.84 7.87 -2.88
CA ILE A 71 12.94 7.57 -1.75
C ILE A 71 13.76 7.12 -0.54
N GLU A 72 14.72 6.21 -0.72
CA GLU A 72 15.55 5.70 0.37
C GLU A 72 16.42 6.78 1.01
N GLU A 73 16.91 7.74 0.22
CA GLU A 73 17.64 8.90 0.76
C GLU A 73 16.75 9.77 1.66
N LEU A 74 15.50 10.02 1.26
CA LEU A 74 14.53 10.76 2.08
C LEU A 74 14.17 9.98 3.36
N LEU A 75 13.94 8.66 3.25
CA LEU A 75 13.70 7.80 4.40
C LEU A 75 14.90 7.77 5.35
N ARG A 76 16.13 7.75 4.82
CA ARG A 76 17.35 7.83 5.61
C ARG A 76 17.43 9.13 6.40
N GLN A 77 17.08 10.26 5.79
CA GLN A 77 17.02 11.56 6.47
C GLN A 77 15.93 11.56 7.55
N ALA A 78 14.74 11.04 7.27
CA ALA A 78 13.67 10.89 8.25
C ALA A 78 14.12 10.08 9.48
N ARG A 79 14.82 8.96 9.28
CA ARG A 79 15.32 8.11 10.39
C ARG A 79 16.33 8.80 11.31
N GLN A 80 16.94 9.91 10.86
CA GLN A 80 17.87 10.70 11.68
C GLN A 80 17.16 11.73 12.56
N CYS A 81 15.87 11.98 12.33
CA CYS A 81 15.09 12.96 13.07
C CYS A 81 14.46 12.36 14.33
N ILE A 82 14.61 13.09 15.45
CA ILE A 82 14.07 12.66 16.75
C ILE A 82 12.57 12.96 16.83
N ARG A 83 12.13 14.12 16.33
CA ARG A 83 10.73 14.56 16.43
C ARG A 83 9.93 14.09 15.23
N PHE A 84 8.70 13.67 15.49
CA PHE A 84 7.76 13.26 14.45
C PHE A 84 7.53 14.38 13.43
N SER A 85 7.33 15.62 13.86
CA SER A 85 7.13 16.77 12.96
C SER A 85 8.25 16.94 11.92
N ASP A 86 9.47 16.58 12.30
CA ASP A 86 10.64 16.72 11.44
C ASP A 86 10.70 15.54 10.45
N ARG A 87 10.19 14.36 10.84
CA ARG A 87 10.04 13.19 9.96
C ARG A 87 8.91 13.37 8.95
N ASP A 88 7.79 13.93 9.40
CA ASP A 88 6.59 14.20 8.61
C ASP A 88 6.93 15.02 7.35
N HIS A 89 7.82 16.00 7.50
CA HIS A 89 8.36 16.78 6.39
C HIS A 89 8.99 15.92 5.27
N PHE A 90 9.70 14.83 5.62
CA PHE A 90 10.29 13.93 4.63
C PHE A 90 9.26 12.98 4.02
N TYR A 91 8.25 12.57 4.78
CA TYR A 91 7.14 11.77 4.26
C TYR A 91 6.33 12.56 3.23
N ASP A 92 6.03 13.83 3.51
CA ASP A 92 5.42 14.74 2.54
C ASP A 92 6.25 14.86 1.26
N GLN A 93 7.58 14.95 1.38
CA GLN A 93 8.46 15.00 0.21
C GLN A 93 8.42 13.71 -0.61
N ILE A 94 8.36 12.54 0.04
CA ILE A 94 8.21 11.24 -0.65
C ILE A 94 6.87 11.20 -1.38
N GLU A 95 5.77 11.58 -0.73
CA GLU A 95 4.45 11.60 -1.37
C GLU A 95 4.40 12.57 -2.55
N CYS A 96 4.98 13.76 -2.42
CA CYS A 96 5.09 14.71 -3.52
C CYS A 96 5.93 14.14 -4.66
N PHE A 97 7.09 13.54 -4.37
CA PHE A 97 7.95 12.92 -5.38
C PHE A 97 7.21 11.84 -6.17
N VAL A 98 6.54 10.93 -5.47
CA VAL A 98 5.78 9.82 -6.06
C VAL A 98 4.64 10.34 -6.94
N ARG A 99 3.90 11.35 -6.46
CA ARG A 99 2.78 11.96 -7.19
C ARG A 99 3.26 12.72 -8.43
N ASP A 100 4.26 13.58 -8.27
CA ASP A 100 4.69 14.50 -9.33
C ASP A 100 5.41 13.76 -10.46
N ASN A 101 6.00 12.59 -10.16
CA ASN A 101 6.59 11.68 -11.15
C ASN A 101 5.61 10.61 -11.67
N HIS A 102 4.32 10.67 -11.27
CA HIS A 102 3.27 9.74 -11.70
C HIS A 102 3.60 8.26 -11.43
N LEU A 103 4.33 7.99 -10.35
CA LEU A 103 4.77 6.64 -9.99
C LEU A 103 3.61 5.79 -9.45
N PHE A 104 2.66 6.43 -8.77
CA PHE A 104 1.38 5.82 -8.37
C PHE A 104 0.19 6.58 -8.93
N LEU A 105 -0.83 5.83 -9.33
CA LEU A 105 -2.13 6.35 -9.72
C LEU A 105 -3.11 6.10 -8.57
N PHE A 106 -3.34 7.13 -7.75
CA PHE A 106 -4.32 7.07 -6.66
C PHE A 106 -5.74 7.11 -7.23
N LEU A 107 -6.52 6.06 -6.97
CA LEU A 107 -7.88 5.90 -7.50
C LEU A 107 -8.95 6.32 -6.50
N GLU A 108 -9.25 5.47 -5.53
CA GLU A 108 -10.33 5.68 -4.56
C GLU A 108 -9.91 5.19 -3.17
N HIS A 109 -10.39 5.87 -2.13
CA HIS A 109 -10.30 5.37 -0.76
C HIS A 109 -11.47 4.42 -0.48
N LEU A 110 -11.17 3.12 -0.39
CA LEU A 110 -12.19 2.09 -0.19
C LEU A 110 -12.83 2.19 1.20
N THR A 111 -14.16 2.21 1.24
CA THR A 111 -14.92 2.08 2.49
C THR A 111 -15.36 0.62 2.66
N LYS A 112 -14.98 0.00 3.78
CA LYS A 112 -15.33 -1.40 4.07
C LYS A 112 -16.57 -1.47 4.97
N HIS A 113 -17.64 -2.07 4.47
CA HIS A 113 -18.82 -2.40 5.26
C HIS A 113 -18.74 -3.87 5.69
N GLN A 114 -18.92 -4.13 6.99
CA GLN A 114 -18.97 -5.49 7.53
C GLN A 114 -20.30 -5.71 8.22
N PHE A 115 -20.96 -6.83 7.88
CA PHE A 115 -22.15 -7.27 8.56
C PHE A 115 -21.75 -8.11 9.77
N ILE A 116 -22.15 -7.67 10.95
CA ILE A 116 -21.94 -8.38 12.21
C ILE A 116 -23.31 -8.85 12.67
N HIS A 117 -23.44 -10.15 12.96
CA HIS A 117 -24.70 -10.70 13.44
C HIS A 117 -25.09 -10.04 14.77
N ALA A 118 -26.38 -9.74 14.98
CA ALA A 118 -26.84 -8.95 16.13
C ALA A 118 -26.55 -9.58 17.51
N THR A 119 -26.31 -10.89 17.56
CA THR A 119 -25.93 -11.61 18.79
C THR A 119 -24.45 -11.48 19.14
N ILE A 120 -23.62 -10.98 18.21
CA ILE A 120 -22.20 -10.75 18.42
C ILE A 120 -22.03 -9.37 19.03
N GLN A 121 -21.61 -9.33 20.30
CA GLN A 121 -21.31 -8.11 21.02
C GLN A 121 -19.80 -7.85 21.00
N THR A 122 -19.41 -6.58 20.87
CA THR A 122 -18.00 -6.17 20.94
C THR A 122 -17.87 -4.71 21.36
N GLU A 123 -16.90 -4.42 22.24
CA GLU A 123 -16.64 -3.07 22.74
C GLU A 123 -15.73 -2.25 21.82
N ASP A 124 -14.94 -2.90 20.95
CA ASP A 124 -13.93 -2.26 20.12
C ASP A 124 -14.10 -2.61 18.64
N LYS A 125 -14.37 -1.59 17.81
CA LYS A 125 -14.10 -1.66 16.37
C LYS A 125 -12.63 -1.28 16.18
N HIS A 126 -11.75 -2.21 15.77
CA HIS A 126 -10.36 -1.83 15.46
C HIS A 126 -10.31 -0.82 14.31
N LEU A 127 -9.30 0.06 14.33
CA LEU A 127 -9.09 1.14 13.34
C LEU A 127 -9.07 0.67 11.87
N TYR A 128 -8.83 -0.62 11.60
CA TYR A 128 -8.72 -1.18 10.24
C TYR A 128 -9.88 -2.11 9.87
N GLY A 129 -10.98 -2.02 10.62
CA GLY A 129 -12.19 -2.79 10.38
C GLY A 129 -12.13 -4.25 10.84
N HIS A 130 -11.04 -4.73 11.46
CA HIS A 130 -11.04 -6.09 12.01
C HIS A 130 -11.81 -6.17 13.34
N LEU A 131 -12.47 -7.30 13.60
CA LEU A 131 -13.07 -7.57 14.91
C LEU A 131 -12.01 -7.99 15.91
N ASN A 132 -12.06 -7.42 17.12
CA ASN A 132 -11.25 -7.90 18.22
C ASN A 132 -11.86 -9.18 18.82
N LEU A 133 -11.45 -10.35 18.31
CA LEU A 133 -12.01 -11.63 18.76
C LEU A 133 -11.81 -11.90 20.26
N LYS A 134 -10.82 -11.28 20.91
CA LYS A 134 -10.59 -11.41 22.37
C LYS A 134 -11.64 -10.66 23.20
N LYS A 135 -12.30 -9.65 22.61
CA LYS A 135 -13.30 -8.80 23.25
C LYS A 135 -14.68 -8.99 22.62
N LEU A 136 -14.91 -10.19 22.08
CA LEU A 136 -16.15 -10.56 21.44
C LEU A 136 -16.83 -11.63 22.30
N TRP A 137 -18.13 -11.49 22.49
CA TRP A 137 -18.97 -12.52 23.10
C TRP A 137 -20.29 -12.65 22.35
N ILE A 138 -21.00 -13.74 22.65
CA ILE A 138 -22.31 -14.05 22.07
C ILE A 138 -23.33 -14.00 23.20
N ASP A 139 -24.43 -13.28 22.98
CA ASP A 139 -25.61 -13.31 23.86
C ASP A 139 -26.44 -14.60 23.68
#